data_AF-A0A5B2WII1-F1
#
_entry.id   AF-A0A5B2WII1-F1
#
_cell.length_a   1.000
_cell.length_b   1.000
_cell.length_c   1.000
_cell.angle_alpha   90.00
_cell.angle_beta   90.00
_cell.angle_gamma   90.00
#
_symmetry.space_group_name_H-M   'P 1'
#
loop_
_entity.id
_entity.type
_entity.pdbx_description
1 polymer ?
#
loop_
_entity_poly.entity_id
_entity_poly.type
_entity_poly.pdbx_seq_one_letter_code
_entity_poly.pdbx_strand_id
1 'polypeptide(L)'
;MSERREWFGSPRLVTEAKAEHPHDTEDLVRLVRVTRQERDWTQTRLAEAVGVPEAELVRFEAGETVPAEPLAMRLIEAMRA
;
A
#
# COMPACT_ATOMS: atom_id res chain seq x y z
N MET A 1 -26.52 43.75 15.45
CA MET A 1 -25.07 43.95 15.26
C MET A 1 -24.40 42.64 15.57
N SER A 2 -23.83 42.03 14.53
CA SER A 2 -23.08 40.77 14.59
C SER A 2 -21.77 40.94 15.33
N GLU A 3 -21.40 39.97 16.15
CA GLU A 3 -19.99 39.63 16.43
C GLU A 3 -19.96 38.15 16.87
N ARG A 4 -19.99 37.24 15.89
CA ARG A 4 -18.84 36.54 15.26
C ARG A 4 -18.16 35.54 16.21
N ARG A 5 -18.48 34.27 15.97
CA ARG A 5 -17.79 33.07 16.43
C ARG A 5 -16.31 33.13 16.09
N GLU A 6 -15.45 32.96 17.08
CA GLU A 6 -14.02 32.73 16.89
C GLU A 6 -13.68 31.31 17.40
N TRP A 7 -14.17 30.32 16.66
CA TRP A 7 -13.84 28.88 16.79
C TRP A 7 -12.80 28.45 15.75
N PHE A 8 -11.82 29.32 15.46
CA PHE A 8 -10.73 28.98 14.54
C PHE A 8 -9.39 29.09 15.26
N GLY A 9 -9.16 28.16 16.19
CA GLY A 9 -7.81 27.80 16.60
C GLY A 9 -7.12 27.10 15.44
N SER A 10 -6.15 27.79 14.84
CA SER A 10 -5.14 27.38 13.86
C SER A 10 -5.41 26.11 13.03
N PRO A 11 -5.47 26.21 11.69
CA PRO A 11 -5.14 25.08 10.85
C PRO A 11 -3.64 24.85 10.98
N ARG A 12 -3.23 24.17 12.07
CA ARG A 12 -1.95 23.48 12.10
C ARG A 12 -2.10 22.44 11.00
N LEU A 13 -1.56 22.80 9.83
CA LEU A 13 -1.45 21.94 8.67
C LEU A 13 -1.05 20.57 9.20
N VAL A 14 -1.93 19.60 9.01
CA VAL A 14 -1.65 18.19 9.19
C VAL A 14 -0.57 17.83 8.20
N THR A 15 0.66 18.21 8.50
CA THR A 15 1.85 17.58 7.95
C THR A 15 2.28 16.52 8.97
N GLU A 16 1.34 15.63 9.32
CA GLU A 16 1.76 14.29 9.65
C GLU A 16 2.41 13.78 8.38
N ALA A 17 3.74 13.77 8.37
CA ALA A 17 4.47 12.84 7.52
C ALA A 17 3.73 11.51 7.68
N LYS A 18 3.02 11.09 6.62
CA LYS A 18 2.25 9.85 6.53
C LYS A 18 3.10 8.81 7.24
N ALA A 19 2.74 8.49 8.48
CA ALA A 19 3.44 7.46 9.21
C ALA A 19 3.13 6.22 8.40
N GLU A 20 4.09 5.81 7.56
CA GLU A 20 4.02 4.54 6.89
C GLU A 20 3.99 3.53 8.02
N HIS A 21 2.79 3.07 8.39
CA HIS A 21 2.64 2.15 9.49
C HIS A 21 3.33 0.87 9.05
N PRO A 22 4.43 0.46 9.70
CA PRO A 22 5.19 -0.71 9.26
C PRO A 22 4.31 -1.96 9.19
N HIS A 23 3.28 -2.04 10.04
CA HIS A 23 2.27 -3.09 10.03
C HIS A 23 1.44 -3.14 8.73
N ASP A 24 1.11 -1.99 8.12
CA ASP A 24 0.31 -1.96 6.89
C ASP A 24 1.08 -2.60 5.72
N THR A 25 2.40 -2.44 5.69
CA THR A 25 3.26 -3.07 4.66
C THR A 25 3.42 -4.56 4.90
N GLU A 26 3.68 -4.98 6.14
CA GLU A 26 3.81 -6.39 6.50
C GLU A 26 2.51 -7.18 6.21
N ASP A 27 1.36 -6.61 6.55
CA ASP A 27 0.06 -7.22 6.29
C ASP A 27 -0.22 -7.32 4.79
N LEU A 28 0.12 -6.29 4.01
CA LEU A 28 0.00 -6.33 2.55
C LEU A 28 0.91 -7.40 1.94
N VAL A 29 2.17 -7.49 2.39
CA VAL A 29 3.11 -8.54 1.94
C VAL A 29 2.57 -9.93 2.23
N ARG A 30 2.06 -10.14 3.46
CA ARG A 30 1.44 -11.41 3.85
C ARG A 30 0.23 -11.74 2.98
N LEU A 31 -0.69 -10.79 2.80
CA LEU A 31 -1.90 -10.98 1.98
C LEU A 31 -1.52 -11.42 0.57
N VAL A 32 -0.64 -10.66 -0.09
CA VAL A 32 -0.21 -10.95 -1.46
C VAL A 32 0.46 -12.31 -1.55
N ARG A 33 1.42 -12.61 -0.67
CA ARG A 33 2.17 -13.86 -0.72
C ARG A 33 1.27 -15.08 -0.50
N VAL A 34 0.40 -15.04 0.51
CA VAL A 34 -0.49 -16.16 0.84
C VAL A 34 -1.50 -16.39 -0.29
N THR A 35 -2.22 -15.36 -0.72
CA THR A 35 -3.22 -15.50 -1.78
C THR A 35 -2.59 -15.92 -3.11
N ARG A 36 -1.39 -15.43 -3.43
CA ARG A 36 -0.63 -15.88 -4.61
C ARG A 36 -0.33 -17.38 -4.54
N GLN A 37 0.14 -17.87 -3.39
CA GLN A 37 0.45 -19.28 -3.18
C GLN A 37 -0.79 -20.17 -3.22
N GLU A 38 -1.90 -19.74 -2.60
CA GLU A 38 -3.18 -20.46 -2.65
C GLU A 38 -3.75 -20.60 -4.07
N ARG A 39 -3.36 -19.70 -4.97
CA ARG A 39 -3.75 -19.69 -6.38
C ARG A 39 -2.75 -20.36 -7.32
N ASP A 40 -1.67 -20.95 -6.78
CA ASP A 40 -0.54 -21.48 -7.56
C ASP A 40 0.11 -20.44 -8.50
N TRP A 41 0.04 -19.15 -8.15
CA TRP A 41 0.67 -18.10 -8.95
C TRP A 41 2.17 -18.01 -8.61
N THR A 42 3.00 -17.90 -9.64
CA THR A 42 4.42 -17.57 -9.47
C THR A 42 4.59 -16.07 -9.23
N GLN A 43 5.75 -15.66 -8.69
CA GLN A 43 6.11 -14.24 -8.59
C GLN A 43 6.13 -13.57 -9.97
N THR A 44 6.70 -14.23 -10.98
CA THR A 44 6.65 -13.77 -12.39
C THR A 44 5.22 -13.50 -12.85
N ARG A 45 4.28 -14.44 -12.61
CA ARG A 45 2.89 -14.30 -13.03
C ARG A 45 2.19 -13.11 -12.37
N LEU A 46 2.41 -12.91 -11.07
CA LEU A 46 1.84 -11.76 -10.38
C LEU A 46 2.46 -10.45 -10.90
N ALA A 47 3.78 -10.42 -11.09
CA ALA A 47 4.49 -9.26 -11.60
C ALA A 47 3.97 -8.85 -13.00
N GLU A 48 3.74 -9.83 -13.88
CA GLU A 48 3.09 -9.61 -15.18
C GLU A 48 1.67 -9.06 -15.04
N ALA A 49 0.86 -9.64 -14.13
CA ALA A 49 -0.52 -9.23 -13.91
C ALA A 49 -0.64 -7.78 -13.42
N VAL A 50 0.29 -7.32 -12.58
CA VAL A 50 0.30 -5.94 -12.08
C VAL A 50 1.16 -5.00 -12.93
N GLY A 51 1.91 -5.50 -13.91
CA GLY A 51 2.75 -4.69 -14.79
C GLY A 51 3.98 -4.11 -14.09
N VAL A 52 4.73 -4.94 -13.35
CA VAL A 52 6.03 -4.59 -12.76
C VAL A 52 7.08 -5.66 -13.08
N PRO A 53 8.38 -5.35 -13.00
CA PRO A 53 9.42 -6.36 -13.08
C PRO A 53 9.32 -7.37 -11.93
N GLU A 54 9.61 -8.65 -12.20
CA GLU A 54 9.63 -9.70 -11.17
C GLU A 54 10.55 -9.35 -9.99
N ALA A 55 11.71 -8.76 -10.27
CA ALA A 55 12.66 -8.33 -9.23
C ALA A 55 12.09 -7.27 -8.27
N GLU A 56 11.10 -6.48 -8.71
CA GLU A 56 10.38 -5.55 -7.84
C GLU A 56 9.45 -6.31 -6.89
N LEU A 57 8.72 -7.31 -7.41
CA LEU A 57 7.84 -8.15 -6.60
C LEU A 57 8.62 -9.01 -5.60
N VAL A 58 9.79 -9.54 -5.98
CA VAL A 58 10.65 -10.33 -5.07
C VAL A 58 11.09 -9.50 -3.87
N ARG A 59 11.55 -8.25 -4.10
CA ARG A 59 11.95 -7.34 -3.02
C ARG A 59 10.78 -6.92 -2.15
N PHE A 60 9.63 -6.68 -2.77
CA PHE A 60 8.38 -6.41 -2.05
C PHE A 60 8.00 -7.59 -1.13
N GLU A 61 7.94 -8.83 -1.64
CA GLU A 61 7.57 -9.99 -0.83
C GLU A 61 8.62 -10.36 0.24
N ALA A 62 9.87 -9.94 0.05
CA ALA A 62 10.93 -10.03 1.06
C ALA A 62 10.83 -8.94 2.14
N GLY A 63 9.95 -7.96 1.98
CA GLY A 63 9.82 -6.81 2.89
C GLY A 63 10.93 -5.77 2.72
N GLU A 64 11.71 -5.83 1.65
CA GLU A 64 12.82 -4.91 1.38
C GLU A 64 12.36 -3.56 0.82
N THR A 65 11.13 -3.51 0.29
CA THR A 65 10.55 -2.29 -0.32
C THR A 65 9.10 -2.10 0.06
N VAL A 66 8.75 -0.87 0.46
CA VAL A 66 7.36 -0.42 0.61
C VAL A 66 6.84 -0.01 -0.78
N PRO A 67 5.75 -0.60 -1.29
CA PRO A 67 5.22 -0.23 -2.59
C PRO A 67 4.54 1.14 -2.50
N ALA A 68 4.73 1.97 -3.53
CA ALA A 68 3.93 3.19 -3.67
C ALA A 68 2.43 2.84 -3.78
N GLU A 69 1.57 3.75 -3.34
CA GLU A 69 0.12 3.55 -3.26
C GLU A 69 -0.53 3.01 -4.57
N PRO A 70 -0.15 3.46 -5.78
CA PRO A 70 -0.70 2.88 -7.01
C PRO A 70 -0.32 1.40 -7.23
N LEU A 71 0.88 0.98 -6.81
CA LEU A 71 1.29 -0.42 -6.89
C LEU A 71 0.57 -1.25 -5.82
N ALA A 72 0.47 -0.75 -4.59
CA ALA A 72 -0.28 -1.40 -3.52
C ALA A 72 -1.72 -1.70 -3.94
N MET A 73 -2.39 -0.74 -4.60
CA MET A 73 -3.75 -0.92 -5.10
C MET A 73 -3.83 -2.00 -6.19
N ARG A 74 -2.91 -1.99 -7.16
CA ARG A 74 -2.86 -3.04 -8.21
C ARG A 74 -2.66 -4.43 -7.62
N LEU A 75 -1.80 -4.56 -6.60
CA LEU A 75 -1.58 -5.83 -5.90
C LEU A 75 -2.85 -6.31 -5.20
N ILE A 76 -3.55 -5.41 -4.49
CA ILE A 76 -4.82 -5.73 -3.82
C ILE A 76 -5.88 -6.18 -4.84
N GLU A 77 -6.05 -5.45 -5.94
CA GLU A 77 -7.01 -5.80 -6.99
C GLU A 77 -6.70 -7.15 -7.63
N ALA A 78 -5.42 -7.43 -7.89
CA ALA A 78 -4.99 -8.73 -8.43
C ALA A 78 -5.30 -9.90 -7.48
N MET A 79 -5.34 -9.66 -6.16
CA MET A 79 -5.69 -10.68 -5.16
C MET A 79 -7.20 -10.86 -4.96
N ARG A 80 -8.04 -9.92 -5.43
CA ARG A 80 -9.51 -9.97 -5.32
C ARG A 80 -10.18 -10.73 -6.47
N ALA A 81 -9.60 -10.67 -7.67
CA ALA A 81 -10.12 -11.32 -8.89
C ALA A 81 -10.09 -12.85 -8.79
#